data_AF-A0A4P5TAM0-F1
#
_entry.id   AF-A0A4P5TAM0-F1
#
_cell.length_a   1.000
_cell.length_b   1.000
_cell.length_c   1.000
_cell.angle_alpha   90.00
_cell.angle_beta   90.00
_cell.angle_gamma   90.00
#
_symmetry.space_group_name_H-M   'P 1'
#
loop_
_entity.id
_entity.type
_entity.pdbx_description
1 polymer ?
#
loop_
_entity_poly.entity_id
_entity_poly.type
_entity_poly.pdbx_seq_one_letter_code
_entity_poly.pdbx_strand_id
1 'polypeptide(L)'
;MNIAHPFIEGNGRSMRIWLDMILKKQLKKVVNWQFVDKTLYLQSMERSPINDLELRTLLKENLTEEIDNREIIFKGIEQSYYYEGYEKDQE
;
A
#
# COMPACT_ATOMS: atom_id res chain seq x y z
N MET A 1 -6.64 -5.09 -9.56
CA MET A 1 -6.75 -3.68 -9.98
C MET A 1 -5.47 -3.14 -10.59
N ASN A 2 -4.28 -3.44 -10.05
CA ASN A 2 -3.01 -2.95 -10.60
C ASN A 2 -2.81 -3.25 -12.11
N ILE A 3 -3.14 -4.47 -12.55
CA ILE A 3 -3.07 -4.86 -13.98
C ILE A 3 -3.99 -4.02 -14.87
N ALA A 4 -5.16 -3.62 -14.36
CA ALA A 4 -6.15 -2.87 -15.14
C ALA A 4 -5.76 -1.40 -15.32
N HIS A 5 -5.05 -0.82 -14.34
CA HIS A 5 -4.50 0.54 -14.37
C HIS A 5 -5.43 1.59 -15.04
N PRO A 6 -6.68 1.77 -14.55
CA PRO A 6 -7.75 2.46 -15.27
C PRO A 6 -7.60 3.98 -15.38
N PHE A 7 -6.71 4.62 -14.61
CA PHE A 7 -6.46 6.06 -14.68
C PHE A 7 -5.19 6.37 -15.48
N ILE A 8 -5.09 7.59 -16.02
CA ILE A 8 -3.88 8.07 -16.70
C ILE A 8 -2.72 8.17 -15.69
N GLU A 9 -2.98 8.70 -14.49
CA GLU A 9 -2.03 8.80 -13.38
C GLU A 9 -2.71 8.50 -12.04
N GLY A 10 -1.91 8.18 -11.01
CA GLY A 10 -2.41 8.05 -9.63
C GLY A 10 -3.02 6.68 -9.27
N ASN A 11 -2.87 5.67 -10.13
CA ASN A 11 -3.37 4.31 -9.87
C ASN A 11 -2.78 3.71 -8.59
N GLY A 12 -1.47 3.79 -8.38
CA GLY A 12 -0.83 3.22 -7.19
C GLY A 12 -1.45 3.74 -5.88
N ARG A 13 -1.47 5.07 -5.70
CA ARG A 13 -1.99 5.73 -4.49
C ARG A 13 -3.48 5.42 -4.26
N SER A 14 -4.30 5.58 -5.29
CA SER A 14 -5.75 5.34 -5.18
C SER A 14 -6.08 3.86 -4.91
N MET A 15 -5.36 2.93 -5.54
CA MET A 15 -5.58 1.50 -5.35
C MET A 15 -5.11 0.99 -4.00
N ARG A 16 -4.07 1.58 -3.39
CA ARG A 16 -3.66 1.24 -2.02
C ARG A 16 -4.74 1.61 -0.99
N ILE A 17 -5.34 2.80 -1.12
CA ILE A 17 -6.48 3.21 -0.28
C ILE A 17 -7.68 2.27 -0.51
N TRP A 18 -7.98 1.95 -1.76
CA TRP A 18 -9.05 1.02 -2.10
C TRP A 18 -8.84 -0.37 -1.50
N LEU A 19 -7.60 -0.88 -1.50
CA LEU A 19 -7.23 -2.14 -0.88
C LEU A 19 -7.48 -2.11 0.63
N ASP A 20 -7.03 -1.07 1.34
CA ASP A 20 -7.25 -0.95 2.79
C ASP A 20 -8.73 -0.91 3.15
N MET A 21 -9.57 -0.27 2.33
CA MET A 21 -11.02 -0.25 2.56
C MET A 21 -11.65 -1.64 2.42
N ILE A 22 -11.15 -2.47 1.50
CA ILE A 22 -11.58 -3.87 1.37
C ILE A 22 -11.14 -4.68 2.58
N LEU A 23 -9.87 -4.57 2.97
CA LEU A 23 -9.31 -5.28 4.12
C LEU A 23 -10.02 -4.88 5.41
N LYS A 24 -10.29 -3.59 5.61
CA LYS A 24 -11.02 -3.06 6.77
C LYS A 24 -12.44 -3.62 6.83
N LYS A 25 -13.12 -3.68 5.68
CA LYS A 25 -14.49 -4.22 5.59
C LYS A 25 -14.55 -5.72 5.87
N GLN A 26 -13.64 -6.49 5.28
CA GLN A 26 -13.71 -7.96 5.28
C GLN A 26 -12.99 -8.60 6.47
N LEU A 27 -11.85 -8.04 6.88
CA LEU A 27 -10.93 -8.65 7.84
C LEU A 27 -10.73 -7.81 9.11
N LYS A 28 -11.29 -6.59 9.19
CA LYS A 28 -11.03 -5.64 10.27
C LYS A 28 -9.53 -5.34 10.45
N LYS A 29 -8.79 -5.32 9.34
CA LYS A 29 -7.37 -4.99 9.29
C LYS A 29 -7.08 -4.01 8.18
N VAL A 30 -6.00 -3.26 8.32
CA VAL A 30 -5.42 -2.40 7.26
C VAL A 30 -3.93 -2.72 7.14
N VAL A 31 -3.32 -2.39 6.00
CA VAL A 31 -1.88 -2.50 5.83
C VAL A 31 -1.21 -1.33 6.54
N ASN A 32 -0.26 -1.62 7.41
CA ASN A 32 0.59 -0.61 7.99
C ASN A 32 1.74 -0.28 7.04
N TRP A 33 1.45 0.56 6.04
CA TRP A 33 2.39 0.88 4.98
C TRP A 33 3.72 1.46 5.48
N GLN A 34 3.75 2.10 6.65
CA GLN A 34 4.98 2.67 7.24
C GLN A 34 6.11 1.63 7.41
N PHE A 35 5.77 0.34 7.51
CA PHE A 35 6.71 -0.76 7.68
C PHE A 35 6.91 -1.57 6.39
N VAL A 36 6.26 -1.18 5.30
CA VAL A 36 6.44 -1.80 3.98
C VAL A 36 7.55 -1.05 3.24
N ASP A 37 8.67 -1.73 3.02
CA ASP A 37 9.80 -1.16 2.27
C ASP A 37 9.42 -0.85 0.82
N LYS A 38 9.89 0.29 0.31
CA LYS A 38 9.59 0.77 -1.05
C LYS A 38 10.12 -0.18 -2.12
N THR A 39 11.37 -0.63 -1.98
CA THR A 39 12.02 -1.49 -2.97
C THR A 39 11.32 -2.84 -3.03
N LEU A 40 11.07 -3.45 -1.87
CA LEU A 40 10.35 -4.72 -1.77
C LEU A 40 8.93 -4.61 -2.31
N TYR A 41 8.21 -3.52 -2.01
CA TYR A 41 6.88 -3.31 -2.54
C TYR A 41 6.87 -3.21 -4.06
N LEU A 42 7.71 -2.35 -4.65
CA LEU A 42 7.74 -2.16 -6.10
C LEU A 42 8.16 -3.43 -6.84
N GLN A 43 9.19 -4.13 -6.37
CA GLN A 43 9.60 -5.42 -6.94
C GLN A 43 8.49 -6.47 -6.86
N SER A 44 7.80 -6.56 -5.71
CA SER A 44 6.68 -7.49 -5.53
C SER A 44 5.50 -7.14 -6.45
N MET A 45 5.25 -5.85 -6.67
CA MET A 45 4.19 -5.37 -7.56
C MET A 45 4.49 -5.70 -9.03
N GLU A 46 5.74 -5.54 -9.49
CA GLU A 46 6.17 -5.93 -10.84
C GLU A 46 5.98 -7.42 -11.11
N ARG A 47 6.21 -8.26 -10.09
CA ARG A 47 6.07 -9.73 -10.19
C ARG A 47 4.65 -10.23 -10.02
N SER A 48 3.77 -9.43 -9.40
CA SER A 48 2.39 -9.80 -9.07
C SER A 48 1.52 -10.31 -10.23
N PRO A 49 1.70 -9.91 -11.50
CA PRO A 49 0.92 -10.49 -12.61
C PRO A 49 1.27 -11.96 -12.90
N ILE A 50 2.47 -12.39 -12.51
CA ILE A 50 2.96 -13.76 -12.71
C ILE A 50 2.79 -14.57 -11.42
N ASN A 51 3.23 -14.01 -10.28
CA ASN A 51 3.16 -14.65 -8.97
C ASN A 51 2.98 -13.60 -7.88
N ASP A 52 1.89 -13.71 -7.12
CA ASP A 52 1.54 -12.77 -6.06
C ASP A 52 2.05 -13.15 -4.66
N LEU A 53 2.77 -14.27 -4.53
CA LEU A 53 3.20 -14.80 -3.23
C LEU A 53 4.06 -13.80 -2.44
N GLU A 54 5.01 -13.14 -3.12
CA GLU A 54 5.90 -12.14 -2.49
C GLU A 54 5.09 -10.96 -1.96
N LEU A 55 4.21 -10.38 -2.79
CA LEU A 55 3.33 -9.28 -2.41
C LEU A 55 2.40 -9.68 -1.25
N ARG A 56 1.78 -10.86 -1.34
CA ARG A 56 0.87 -11.37 -0.31
C ARG A 56 1.56 -11.55 1.03
N THR A 57 2.77 -12.10 1.02
CA THR A 57 3.57 -12.34 2.24
C THR A 57 3.95 -11.00 2.86
N LEU A 58 4.51 -10.09 2.05
CA LEU A 58 4.89 -8.73 2.48
C LEU A 58 3.71 -7.98 3.11
N LEU A 59 2.55 -7.97 2.46
CA LEU A 59 1.37 -7.26 3.00
C LEU A 59 0.82 -7.94 4.25
N LYS A 60 0.80 -9.28 4.29
CA LYS A 60 0.26 -10.05 5.43
C LYS A 60 1.07 -9.83 6.70
N GLU A 61 2.39 -9.74 6.60
CA GLU A 61 3.29 -9.47 7.73
C GLU A 61 3.10 -8.07 8.31
N ASN A 62 2.60 -7.12 7.51
CA ASN A 62 2.40 -5.73 7.88
C ASN A 62 0.93 -5.37 8.14
N LEU A 63 0.05 -6.34 8.37
CA LEU A 63 -1.35 -6.06 8.74
C LEU A 63 -1.48 -5.62 10.19
N THR A 64 -2.33 -4.64 10.45
CA THR A 64 -2.70 -4.19 11.80
C THR A 64 -4.21 -4.16 11.99
N GLU A 65 -4.66 -4.39 13.23
CA GLU A 65 -6.06 -4.28 13.66
C GLU A 65 -6.44 -2.84 14.07
N GLU A 66 -5.47 -1.93 14.10
CA GLU A 66 -5.63 -0.51 14.45
C GLU A 66 -6.25 0.32 13.31
N ILE A 67 -7.42 -0.10 12.83
CA ILE A 67 -8.08 0.41 11.62
C ILE A 67 -8.54 1.88 11.68
N ASP A 68 -8.59 2.47 12.87
CA ASP A 68 -8.99 3.87 13.10
C ASP A 68 -7.85 4.72 13.71
N ASN A 69 -6.63 4.17 13.80
CA ASN A 69 -5.48 4.92 14.28
C ASN A 69 -5.04 5.94 13.23
N ARG A 70 -5.16 7.22 13.58
CA ARG A 70 -4.83 8.35 12.71
C ARG A 70 -3.35 8.37 12.31
N GLU A 71 -2.44 8.03 13.22
CA GLU A 71 -1.00 8.05 12.95
C GLU A 71 -0.66 7.02 11.86
N ILE A 72 -1.18 5.80 11.97
CA ILE A 72 -0.97 4.73 10.98
C ILE A 72 -1.53 5.16 9.62
N ILE A 73 -2.72 5.78 9.60
CA ILE A 73 -3.33 6.27 8.36
C ILE A 73 -2.47 7.36 7.73
N PHE A 74 -2.05 8.38 8.49
CA PHE A 74 -1.27 9.49 7.94
C PHE A 74 0.13 9.04 7.49
N LYS A 75 0.84 8.26 8.31
CA LYS A 75 2.13 7.68 7.94
C LYS A 75 2.01 6.75 6.74
N GLY A 76 0.92 6.01 6.64
CA GLY A 76 0.66 5.18 5.48
C GLY A 76 0.39 5.97 4.19
N ILE A 77 -0.30 7.11 4.29
CA ILE A 77 -0.47 8.04 3.16
C ILE A 77 0.89 8.63 2.76
N GLU A 78 1.69 9.12 3.71
CA GLU A 78 3.04 9.65 3.44
C GLU A 78 3.90 8.61 2.71
N GLN A 79 3.95 7.37 3.21
CA GLN A 79 4.69 6.28 2.57
C GLN A 79 4.14 5.93 1.18
N SER A 80 2.82 5.91 1.02
CA SER A 80 2.16 5.65 -0.27
C SER A 80 2.53 6.71 -1.31
N TYR A 81 2.76 7.96 -0.91
CA TYR A 81 3.26 9.02 -1.79
C TYR A 81 4.76 8.89 -2.07
N TYR A 82 5.54 8.49 -1.07
CA TYR A 82 6.98 8.20 -1.20
C TYR A 82 7.27 7.11 -2.24
N TYR A 83 6.43 6.07 -2.34
CA TYR A 83 6.56 5.04 -3.38
C TYR A 83 6.51 5.61 -4.79
N GLU A 84 5.72 6.65 -5.01
CA GLU A 84 5.57 7.32 -6.31
C GLU A 84 6.59 8.47 -6.51
N GLY A 85 7.55 8.64 -5.59
CA GLY A 85 8.61 9.65 -5.70
C GLY A 85 8.28 11.02 -5.12
N TYR A 86 7.17 11.15 -4.38
CA TYR A 86 6.89 12.38 -3.63
C TYR A 86 7.49 12.28 -2.22
N GLU A 87 8.49 13.10 -1.95
CA GLU A 87 9.04 13.30 -0.61
C GLU A 87 8.65 14.69 -0.13
N LYS A 88 8.44 14.83 1.18
CA LYS A 88 8.27 16.16 1.77
C LYS A 88 9.63 16.85 1.68
N ASP A 89 9.68 18.05 1.10
CA ASP A 89 10.89 18.86 1.11
C ASP A 89 11.38 18.98 2.57
N GLN A 90 12.67 18.70 2.79
CA GLN A 90 13.30 18.99 4.07
C GLN A 90 13.49 20.51 4.16
N GLU A 91 12.55 21.21 4.79
CA GLU A 91 12.80 22.56 5.33
C GLU A 91 13.76 22.50 6.53
#